data_AF-A0A4V1J1P4-F1
#
_entry.id   AF-A0A4V1J1P4-F1
#
_cell.length_a   1.000
_cell.length_b   1.000
_cell.length_c   1.000
_cell.angle_alpha   90.00
_cell.angle_beta   90.00
_cell.angle_gamma   90.00
#
_symmetry.space_group_name_H-M   'P 1'
#
loop_
_entity.id
_entity.type
_entity.pdbx_description
1 polymer ?
#
loop_
_entity_poly.entity_id
_entity_poly.type
_entity_poly.pdbx_seq_one_letter_code
_entity_poly.pdbx_strand_id
1 'polypeptide(L)'
;MNAVLFRGVRHTRRSFLDRLATPILEAATFGEAIERTQTVVSRLGRLGICAGVAGELDRARGPLAKEKGIDALLTIRERNRLTIMTGTQIGDEEGSVNGSVTFRNAFGGAECFEANASMGTRTPSAFQASFTTPLASNPDHMASVHAYQTLRSKMMQASHNEMTRGATLRYEASGHCAVHWRRLGQHGIYYDIAWRNIYQLTDKASLAIRNDAGHTLRSALGHVLIRDRRNSSELPTDGYLLRVQNEVAGPGGDVHYAKCEVEGQWLQSLGRGFHASLTTRGGFIAPLAGDRLRVNDRFTLGGPVSLRGFKTFGMGPREDDDMVGGNIYYALGLSLFTPLPKVDSDRFKGHLFVNAGTLRLVEPGNGR
;
A
#
# COMPACT_ATOMS: atom_id res chain seq x y z
N MET A 1 25.06 -17.19 -24.77
CA MET A 1 24.16 -16.53 -25.75
C MET A 1 24.97 -15.73 -26.78
N ASN A 2 24.41 -15.43 -27.96
CA ASN A 2 25.06 -14.60 -28.98
C ASN A 2 24.58 -13.14 -28.92
N ALA A 3 23.28 -12.89 -29.06
CA ALA A 3 22.69 -11.56 -28.89
C ALA A 3 21.30 -11.59 -28.23
N VAL A 4 20.85 -10.43 -27.72
CA VAL A 4 19.47 -10.20 -27.28
C VAL A 4 18.90 -9.04 -28.11
N LEU A 5 17.77 -9.29 -28.77
CA LEU A 5 17.12 -8.36 -29.67
C LEU A 5 15.77 -7.95 -29.09
N PHE A 6 15.56 -6.64 -28.95
CA PHE A 6 14.28 -6.08 -28.52
C PHE A 6 13.52 -5.53 -29.72
N ARG A 7 12.28 -6.01 -29.93
CA ARG A 7 11.37 -5.49 -30.96
C ARG A 7 10.15 -4.81 -30.31
N GLY A 8 9.67 -3.74 -30.95
CA GLY A 8 8.45 -3.02 -30.50
C GLY A 8 8.68 -1.97 -29.41
N VAL A 9 9.93 -1.73 -29.02
CA VAL A 9 10.30 -0.67 -28.07
C VAL A 9 10.35 0.68 -28.76
N ARG A 10 9.66 1.69 -28.21
CA ARG A 10 9.67 3.06 -28.74
C ARG A 10 10.17 4.07 -27.73
N HIS A 11 9.71 3.96 -26.48
CA HIS A 11 9.97 4.97 -25.44
C HIS A 11 10.88 4.49 -24.32
N THR A 12 11.17 3.20 -24.26
CA THR A 12 12.05 2.62 -23.22
C THR A 12 13.53 2.79 -23.60
N ARG A 13 14.36 3.23 -22.65
CA ARG A 13 15.80 3.43 -22.84
C ARG A 13 16.51 2.10 -23.11
N ARG A 14 17.46 2.10 -24.05
CA ARG A 14 18.31 0.92 -24.31
C ARG A 14 19.11 0.50 -23.08
N SER A 15 19.74 1.45 -22.39
CA SER A 15 20.53 1.18 -21.18
C SER A 15 19.72 0.53 -20.04
N PHE A 16 18.40 0.74 -20.01
CA PHE A 16 17.50 0.08 -19.06
C PHE A 16 17.25 -1.38 -19.45
N LEU A 17 17.00 -1.62 -20.75
CA LEU A 17 16.80 -2.95 -21.31
C LEU A 17 18.06 -3.80 -21.29
N ASP A 18 19.23 -3.21 -21.53
CA ASP A 18 20.52 -3.89 -21.52
C ASP A 18 20.83 -4.44 -20.12
N ARG A 19 20.58 -3.66 -19.06
CA ARG A 19 20.72 -4.11 -17.66
C ARG A 19 19.76 -5.27 -17.35
N LEU A 20 18.51 -5.17 -17.84
CA LEU A 20 17.53 -6.25 -17.68
C LEU A 20 17.91 -7.53 -18.43
N ALA A 21 18.55 -7.41 -19.59
CA ALA A 21 18.98 -8.54 -20.42
C ALA A 21 20.34 -9.12 -20.05
N THR A 22 21.12 -8.46 -19.19
CA THR A 22 22.45 -8.94 -18.78
C THR A 22 22.43 -10.40 -18.28
N PRO A 23 21.44 -10.83 -17.47
CA PRO A 23 21.35 -12.24 -17.06
C PRO A 23 21.18 -13.21 -18.24
N ILE A 24 20.45 -12.84 -19.29
CA ILE A 24 20.28 -13.71 -20.46
C ILE A 24 21.63 -13.93 -21.16
N LEU A 25 22.42 -12.87 -21.32
CA LEU A 25 23.71 -12.92 -22.01
C LEU A 25 24.72 -13.86 -21.31
N GLU A 26 24.67 -13.90 -19.99
CA GLU A 26 25.51 -14.74 -19.12
C GLU A 26 25.11 -16.23 -19.11
N ALA A 27 24.00 -16.64 -19.74
CA ALA A 27 23.59 -18.04 -19.77
C ALA A 27 24.61 -18.91 -20.52
N ALA A 28 25.07 -19.98 -19.87
CA ALA A 28 26.05 -20.93 -20.41
C ALA A 28 25.37 -22.10 -21.14
N THR A 29 24.20 -22.54 -20.66
CA THR A 29 23.46 -23.67 -21.24
C THR A 29 22.15 -23.23 -21.90
N PHE A 30 21.60 -24.05 -22.80
CA PHE A 30 20.30 -23.77 -23.43
C PHE A 30 19.15 -23.75 -22.40
N GLY A 31 19.16 -24.69 -21.45
CA GLY A 31 18.16 -24.73 -20.38
C GLY A 31 18.17 -23.46 -19.54
N GLU A 32 19.37 -23.00 -19.17
CA GLU A 32 19.55 -21.74 -18.45
C GLU A 32 19.12 -20.52 -19.27
N ALA A 33 19.38 -20.52 -20.58
CA ALA A 33 18.91 -19.46 -21.46
C ALA A 33 17.37 -19.37 -21.46
N ILE A 34 16.66 -20.49 -21.49
CA ILE A 34 15.18 -20.53 -21.38
C ILE A 34 14.73 -19.96 -20.03
N GLU A 35 15.29 -20.45 -18.91
CA GLU A 35 14.90 -20.02 -17.56
C GLU A 35 15.15 -18.52 -17.33
N ARG A 36 16.33 -18.03 -17.72
CA ARG A 36 16.68 -16.62 -17.59
C ARG A 36 15.82 -15.74 -18.51
N THR A 37 15.48 -16.21 -19.70
CA THR A 37 14.57 -15.50 -20.61
C THR A 37 13.17 -15.38 -20.03
N GLN A 38 12.61 -16.48 -19.50
CA GLN A 38 11.31 -16.47 -18.83
C GLN A 38 11.31 -15.54 -17.60
N THR A 39 12.41 -15.53 -16.84
CA THR A 39 12.60 -14.62 -15.70
C THR A 39 12.57 -13.16 -16.15
N VAL A 40 13.27 -12.81 -17.22
CA VAL A 40 13.27 -11.43 -17.76
C VAL A 40 11.90 -11.04 -18.33
N VAL A 41 11.21 -11.94 -19.04
CA VAL A 41 9.84 -11.72 -19.52
C VAL A 41 8.89 -11.45 -18.34
N SER A 42 8.98 -12.25 -17.27
CA SER A 42 8.20 -12.03 -16.04
C SER A 42 8.51 -10.69 -15.38
N ARG A 43 9.80 -10.31 -15.27
CA ARG A 43 10.22 -9.02 -14.73
C ARG A 43 9.69 -7.85 -15.57
N LEU A 44 9.78 -7.93 -16.89
CA LEU A 44 9.23 -6.93 -17.81
C LEU A 44 7.71 -6.78 -17.66
N GLY A 45 6.98 -7.88 -17.47
CA GLY A 45 5.54 -7.84 -17.19
C GLY A 45 5.21 -7.12 -15.88
N ARG A 46 6.02 -7.31 -14.84
CA ARG A 46 5.84 -6.70 -13.51
C ARG A 46 6.16 -5.22 -13.45
N LEU A 47 6.99 -4.70 -14.36
CA LEU A 47 7.30 -3.27 -14.45
C LEU A 47 6.10 -2.42 -14.89
N GLY A 48 5.01 -3.03 -15.37
CA GLY A 48 3.77 -2.32 -15.69
C GLY A 48 3.82 -1.41 -16.92
N ILE A 49 4.95 -1.37 -17.63
CA ILE A 49 5.17 -0.61 -18.88
C ILE A 49 4.74 -1.37 -20.14
N CYS A 50 4.69 -2.71 -20.08
CA CYS A 50 4.33 -3.57 -21.20
C CYS A 50 2.88 -4.06 -21.08
N ALA A 51 2.14 -4.04 -22.18
CA ALA A 51 0.82 -4.65 -22.30
C ALA A 51 0.96 -6.18 -22.49
N GLY A 52 2.03 -6.59 -23.17
CA GLY A 52 2.42 -7.98 -23.35
C GLY A 52 3.89 -8.07 -23.73
N VAL A 53 4.52 -9.18 -23.36
CA VAL A 53 5.92 -9.49 -23.66
C VAL A 53 5.97 -10.94 -24.13
N ALA A 54 6.51 -11.17 -25.32
CA ALA A 54 6.78 -12.51 -25.85
C ALA A 54 8.30 -12.69 -25.99
N GLY A 55 8.80 -13.82 -25.50
CA GLY A 55 10.21 -14.19 -25.61
C GLY A 55 10.37 -15.44 -26.46
N GLU A 56 11.14 -15.33 -27.53
CA GLU A 56 11.47 -16.42 -28.45
C GLU A 56 12.99 -16.60 -28.48
N LEU A 57 13.44 -17.85 -28.60
CA LEU A 57 14.85 -18.18 -28.80
C LEU A 57 15.00 -18.73 -30.22
N ASP A 58 15.83 -18.07 -31.04
CA ASP A 58 16.15 -18.53 -32.39
C ASP A 58 17.65 -18.82 -32.49
N ARG A 59 18.04 -19.63 -33.48
CA ARG A 59 19.45 -19.85 -33.81
C ARG A 59 20.06 -18.56 -34.31
N ALA A 60 21.27 -18.26 -33.86
CA ALA A 60 21.98 -17.07 -34.31
C ALA A 60 22.27 -17.15 -35.81
N ARG A 61 21.86 -16.11 -36.55
CA ARG A 61 22.07 -15.99 -38.00
C ARG A 61 22.89 -14.73 -38.27
N GLY A 62 24.19 -14.89 -38.50
CA GLY A 62 25.08 -13.78 -38.85
C GLY A 62 26.54 -14.21 -39.02
N PRO A 63 27.38 -13.40 -39.69
CA PRO A 63 28.78 -13.72 -39.95
C PRO A 63 29.66 -13.74 -38.69
N LEU A 64 29.21 -13.12 -37.59
CA LEU A 64 29.87 -13.10 -36.27
C LEU A 64 29.26 -14.11 -35.27
N ALA A 65 28.31 -14.94 -35.71
CA ALA A 65 27.65 -15.90 -34.84
C ALA A 65 28.59 -17.06 -34.51
N LYS A 66 28.73 -17.38 -33.21
CA LYS A 66 29.42 -18.61 -32.79
C LYS A 66 28.69 -19.83 -33.34
N GLU A 67 29.43 -20.89 -33.69
CA GLU A 67 28.82 -22.17 -34.06
C GLU A 67 27.91 -22.65 -32.93
N LYS A 68 26.63 -22.92 -33.24
CA LYS A 68 25.54 -23.20 -32.26
C LYS A 68 25.14 -22.04 -31.34
N GLY A 69 25.42 -20.80 -31.72
CA GLY A 69 24.91 -19.60 -31.04
C GLY A 69 23.39 -19.49 -31.07
N ILE A 70 22.82 -18.89 -30.04
CA ILE A 70 21.38 -18.66 -29.87
C ILE A 70 21.16 -17.18 -29.57
N ASP A 71 20.15 -16.61 -30.23
CA ASP A 71 19.70 -15.23 -30.04
C ASP A 71 18.35 -15.24 -29.32
N ALA A 72 18.18 -14.35 -28.34
CA ALA A 72 16.89 -14.14 -27.70
C ALA A 72 16.17 -12.95 -28.33
N LEU A 73 14.98 -13.20 -28.89
CA LEU A 73 14.11 -12.20 -29.44
C LEU A 73 12.99 -11.88 -28.44
N LEU A 74 13.00 -10.67 -27.90
CA LEU A 74 11.98 -10.15 -26.99
C LEU A 74 11.09 -9.18 -27.75
N THR A 75 9.86 -9.61 -28.06
CA THR A 75 8.83 -8.78 -28.70
C THR A 75 7.97 -8.13 -27.62
N ILE A 76 8.06 -6.81 -27.52
CA ILE A 76 7.42 -6.01 -26.48
C ILE A 76 6.30 -5.17 -27.10
N ARG A 77 5.12 -5.21 -26.48
CA ARG A 77 4.04 -4.25 -26.74
C ARG A 77 3.96 -3.26 -25.59
N GLU A 78 4.41 -2.03 -25.79
CA GLU A 78 4.33 -0.96 -24.77
C GLU A 78 2.87 -0.58 -24.47
N ARG A 79 2.56 -0.22 -23.21
CA ARG A 79 1.28 0.37 -22.80
C ARG A 79 1.22 1.85 -23.14
N ASN A 80 0.00 2.39 -23.16
CA ASN A 80 -0.21 3.83 -23.20
C ASN A 80 0.46 4.50 -22.00
N ARG A 81 1.19 5.58 -22.29
CA ARG A 81 1.98 6.31 -21.28
C ARG A 81 1.08 7.15 -20.37
N LEU A 82 0.10 7.84 -20.94
CA LEU A 82 -0.85 8.65 -20.19
C LEU A 82 -2.13 7.86 -19.94
N THR A 83 -2.54 7.77 -18.68
CA THR A 83 -3.84 7.26 -18.26
C THR A 83 -4.49 8.31 -17.37
N ILE A 84 -5.73 8.68 -17.69
CA ILE A 84 -6.53 9.58 -16.86
C ILE A 84 -7.72 8.75 -16.39
N MET A 85 -7.94 8.72 -15.09
CA MET A 85 -9.10 8.07 -14.50
C MET A 85 -9.85 9.08 -13.66
N THR A 86 -11.16 9.09 -13.80
CA THR A 86 -12.05 9.83 -12.92
C THR A 86 -13.07 8.85 -12.36
N GLY A 87 -13.42 9.03 -11.11
CA GLY A 87 -14.33 8.16 -10.40
C GLY A 87 -15.13 8.94 -9.37
N THR A 88 -16.26 8.38 -9.01
CA THR A 88 -17.02 8.78 -7.84
C THR A 88 -17.22 7.55 -6.98
N GLN A 89 -17.09 7.71 -5.68
CA GLN A 89 -17.30 6.67 -4.70
C GLN A 89 -18.35 7.17 -3.72
N ILE A 90 -19.36 6.34 -3.47
CA ILE A 90 -20.37 6.58 -2.44
C ILE A 90 -20.40 5.33 -1.60
N GLY A 91 -20.03 5.45 -0.34
CA GLY A 91 -19.93 4.32 0.56
C GLY A 91 -19.37 4.74 1.90
N ASP A 92 -19.53 3.90 2.91
CA ASP A 92 -18.88 4.11 4.21
C ASP A 92 -19.18 5.45 4.90
N GLU A 93 -20.41 5.94 4.78
CA GLU A 93 -20.85 7.26 5.26
C GLU A 93 -20.13 8.46 4.58
N GLU A 94 -19.42 8.22 3.46
CA GLU A 94 -18.69 9.24 2.71
C GLU A 94 -19.02 9.18 1.21
N GLY A 95 -19.35 10.34 0.64
CA GLY A 95 -19.29 10.55 -0.81
C GLY A 95 -17.97 11.21 -1.17
N SER A 96 -17.27 10.70 -2.18
CA SER A 96 -16.06 11.30 -2.73
C SER A 96 -16.01 11.24 -4.26
N VAL A 97 -15.34 12.22 -4.84
CA VAL A 97 -14.98 12.28 -6.26
C VAL A 97 -13.46 12.21 -6.32
N ASN A 98 -12.93 11.31 -7.12
CA ASN A 98 -11.50 11.12 -7.30
C ASN A 98 -11.10 11.26 -8.77
N GLY A 99 -9.99 11.93 -9.02
CA GLY A 99 -9.34 12.02 -10.32
C GLY A 99 -7.87 11.65 -10.18
N SER A 100 -7.38 10.81 -11.08
CA SER A 100 -5.97 10.43 -11.16
C SER A 100 -5.44 10.60 -12.57
N VAL A 101 -4.20 11.06 -12.65
CA VAL A 101 -3.43 11.16 -13.88
C VAL A 101 -2.13 10.39 -13.68
N THR A 102 -1.94 9.33 -14.46
CA THR A 102 -0.75 8.49 -14.42
C THR A 102 0.03 8.67 -15.72
N PHE A 103 1.30 9.06 -15.60
CA PHE A 103 2.24 9.13 -16.71
C PHE A 103 3.36 8.08 -16.51
N ARG A 104 3.25 6.99 -17.27
CA ARG A 104 4.14 5.84 -17.23
C ARG A 104 5.33 6.01 -18.16
N ASN A 105 6.44 5.40 -17.75
CA ASN A 105 7.69 5.38 -18.49
C ASN A 105 8.14 6.81 -18.85
N ALA A 106 8.26 7.64 -17.83
CA ALA A 106 8.46 9.07 -18.02
C ALA A 106 9.79 9.39 -18.70
N PHE A 107 10.85 8.73 -18.23
CA PHE A 107 12.19 8.90 -18.76
C PHE A 107 12.66 7.69 -19.58
N GLY A 108 11.90 6.61 -19.61
CA GLY A 108 12.25 5.40 -20.35
C GLY A 108 12.88 4.30 -19.48
N GLY A 109 12.93 4.47 -18.16
CA GLY A 109 13.40 3.49 -17.18
C GLY A 109 12.28 2.90 -16.32
N ALA A 110 11.06 2.82 -16.87
CA ALA A 110 9.86 2.41 -16.15
C ALA A 110 9.48 3.30 -14.96
N GLU A 111 9.89 4.57 -14.99
CA GLU A 111 9.48 5.54 -13.98
C GLU A 111 8.02 5.94 -14.20
N CYS A 112 7.28 6.12 -13.11
CA CYS A 112 5.87 6.47 -13.12
C CYS A 112 5.64 7.74 -12.31
N PHE A 113 5.07 8.76 -12.95
CA PHE A 113 4.49 9.91 -12.26
C PHE A 113 2.99 9.68 -12.10
N GLU A 114 2.47 9.95 -10.91
CA GLU A 114 1.05 9.86 -10.64
C GLU A 114 0.60 11.05 -9.81
N ALA A 115 -0.44 11.74 -10.28
CA ALA A 115 -1.08 12.84 -9.58
C ALA A 115 -2.52 12.44 -9.28
N ASN A 116 -2.90 12.51 -8.01
CA ASN A 116 -4.22 12.16 -7.49
C ASN A 116 -4.85 13.38 -6.82
N ALA A 117 -6.11 13.63 -7.12
CA ALA A 117 -6.93 14.62 -6.45
C ALA A 117 -8.25 13.97 -6.04
N SER A 118 -8.64 14.14 -4.78
CA SER A 118 -9.95 13.70 -4.31
C SER A 118 -10.63 14.76 -3.45
N MET A 119 -11.95 14.83 -3.59
CA MET A 119 -12.81 15.73 -2.83
C MET A 119 -13.96 14.90 -2.28
N GLY A 120 -14.19 14.96 -0.98
CA GLY A 120 -15.24 14.20 -0.31
C GLY A 120 -15.84 14.94 0.86
N THR A 121 -16.89 14.33 1.43
CA THR A 121 -17.61 14.90 2.58
C THR A 121 -16.76 14.97 3.86
N ARG A 122 -15.99 13.91 4.18
CA ARG A 122 -15.08 13.91 5.36
C ARG A 122 -13.69 14.39 5.00
N THR A 123 -13.31 14.23 3.74
CA THR A 123 -12.05 14.69 3.15
C THR A 123 -12.28 15.81 2.14
N PRO A 124 -12.55 17.06 2.57
CA PRO A 124 -12.91 18.15 1.65
C PRO A 124 -11.87 18.39 0.55
N SER A 125 -10.59 18.13 0.81
CA SER A 125 -9.58 18.10 -0.25
C SER A 125 -8.44 17.16 0.11
N ALA A 126 -8.00 16.37 -0.87
CA ALA A 126 -6.75 15.65 -0.82
C ALA A 126 -6.06 15.72 -2.17
N PHE A 127 -4.79 16.09 -2.16
CA PHE A 127 -3.93 16.15 -3.33
C PHE A 127 -2.68 15.34 -3.05
N GLN A 128 -2.26 14.53 -4.02
CA GLN A 128 -1.05 13.74 -3.91
C GLN A 128 -0.35 13.71 -5.26
N ALA A 129 0.96 13.91 -5.24
CA ALA A 129 1.84 13.67 -6.36
C ALA A 129 2.85 12.60 -5.96
N SER A 130 3.16 11.68 -6.86
CA SER A 130 4.13 10.65 -6.61
C SER A 130 5.00 10.36 -7.82
N PHE A 131 6.26 10.05 -7.54
CA PHE A 131 7.22 9.57 -8.51
C PHE A 131 7.75 8.23 -8.02
N THR A 132 7.64 7.21 -8.86
CA THR A 132 8.08 5.84 -8.53
C THR A 132 9.05 5.35 -9.59
N THR A 133 10.14 4.73 -9.17
CA THR A 133 11.20 4.21 -10.05
C THR A 133 11.73 2.86 -9.57
N PRO A 134 11.95 1.87 -10.47
CA PRO A 134 12.64 0.64 -10.11
C PRO A 134 14.15 0.89 -9.99
N LEU A 135 14.74 0.45 -8.88
CA LEU A 135 16.17 0.56 -8.64
C LEU A 135 16.91 -0.52 -9.42
N ALA A 136 18.00 -0.12 -10.09
CA ALA A 136 18.82 -1.01 -10.93
C ALA A 136 18.02 -1.81 -11.98
N SER A 137 16.93 -1.22 -12.49
CA SER A 137 16.01 -1.88 -13.42
C SER A 137 15.34 -3.15 -12.88
N ASN A 138 15.32 -3.37 -11.56
CA ASN A 138 14.70 -4.54 -10.95
C ASN A 138 13.29 -4.20 -10.43
N PRO A 139 12.21 -4.85 -10.91
CA PRO A 139 10.85 -4.64 -10.40
C PRO A 139 10.65 -5.13 -8.94
N ASP A 140 11.61 -5.86 -8.38
CA ASP A 140 11.58 -6.26 -6.97
C ASP A 140 12.01 -5.15 -6.03
N HIS A 141 12.74 -4.13 -6.51
CA HIS A 141 13.22 -3.03 -5.69
C HIS A 141 12.69 -1.72 -6.25
N MET A 142 11.73 -1.13 -5.56
CA MET A 142 11.08 0.11 -5.99
C MET A 142 11.41 1.22 -5.01
N ALA A 143 11.76 2.39 -5.52
CA ALA A 143 11.88 3.61 -4.74
C ALA A 143 10.78 4.58 -5.17
N SER A 144 10.16 5.24 -4.20
CA SER A 144 9.13 6.24 -4.48
C SER A 144 9.26 7.46 -3.59
N VAL A 145 8.90 8.60 -4.17
CA VAL A 145 8.78 9.88 -3.48
C VAL A 145 7.35 10.33 -3.65
N HIS A 146 6.69 10.62 -2.54
CA HIS A 146 5.32 11.11 -2.49
C HIS A 146 5.32 12.50 -1.86
N ALA A 147 4.55 13.42 -2.41
CA ALA A 147 4.20 14.68 -1.79
C ALA A 147 2.68 14.74 -1.69
N TYR A 148 2.15 15.14 -0.54
CA TYR A 148 0.71 15.12 -0.31
C TYR A 148 0.24 16.29 0.55
N GLN A 149 -1.02 16.65 0.33
CA GLN A 149 -1.79 17.53 1.19
C GLN A 149 -3.15 16.87 1.40
N THR A 150 -3.58 16.77 2.66
CA THR A 150 -4.91 16.25 2.99
C THR A 150 -5.56 17.17 4.01
N LEU A 151 -6.82 17.52 3.75
CA LEU A 151 -7.69 18.20 4.68
C LEU A 151 -8.76 17.21 5.12
N ARG A 152 -8.84 16.97 6.43
CA ARG A 152 -9.83 16.08 7.05
C ARG A 152 -10.71 16.89 7.98
N SER A 153 -12.02 16.82 7.75
CA SER A 153 -13.01 17.37 8.67
C SER A 153 -13.34 16.31 9.72
N LYS A 154 -13.07 16.64 10.99
CA LYS A 154 -13.46 15.83 12.15
C LYS A 154 -14.52 16.56 12.99
N MET A 155 -15.17 17.59 12.44
CA MET A 155 -16.15 18.44 13.15
C MET A 155 -17.24 17.64 13.85
N MET A 156 -17.75 16.59 13.22
CA MET A 156 -18.86 15.78 13.75
C MET A 156 -18.43 14.78 14.83
N GLN A 157 -17.13 14.48 14.94
CA GLN A 157 -16.64 13.44 15.86
C GLN A 157 -15.70 13.97 16.94
N ALA A 158 -15.01 15.07 16.68
CA ALA A 158 -13.98 15.63 17.54
C ALA A 158 -13.88 17.17 17.39
N SER A 159 -14.95 17.86 16.94
CA SER A 159 -15.03 19.33 16.97
C SER A 159 -13.88 20.14 16.35
N HIS A 160 -13.09 19.56 15.43
CA HIS A 160 -11.96 20.26 14.78
C HIS A 160 -11.75 19.84 13.32
N ASN A 161 -10.96 20.63 12.59
CA ASN A 161 -10.41 20.28 11.29
C ASN A 161 -8.92 20.00 11.39
N GLU A 162 -8.43 19.08 10.56
CA GLU A 162 -7.03 18.69 10.50
C GLU A 162 -6.49 18.87 9.08
N MET A 163 -5.47 19.70 8.93
CA MET A 163 -4.74 19.85 7.67
C MET A 163 -3.35 19.22 7.82
N THR A 164 -3.01 18.33 6.90
CA THR A 164 -1.68 17.71 6.83
C THR A 164 -1.06 17.97 5.48
N ARG A 165 0.20 18.39 5.46
CA ARG A 165 1.05 18.55 4.29
C ARG A 165 2.34 17.81 4.53
N GLY A 166 2.76 16.96 3.61
CA GLY A 166 3.94 16.15 3.86
C GLY A 166 4.59 15.61 2.60
N ALA A 167 5.73 14.99 2.83
CA ALA A 167 6.46 14.23 1.84
C ALA A 167 6.92 12.91 2.45
N THR A 168 6.89 11.85 1.65
CA THR A 168 7.31 10.51 2.05
C THR A 168 8.33 10.00 1.05
N LEU A 169 9.49 9.57 1.55
CA LEU A 169 10.43 8.75 0.80
C LEU A 169 10.18 7.30 1.18
N ARG A 170 10.04 6.41 0.20
CA ARG A 170 9.80 5.00 0.44
C ARG A 170 10.68 4.12 -0.44
N TYR A 171 11.16 3.03 0.15
CA TYR A 171 11.82 1.93 -0.53
C TYR A 171 11.05 0.64 -0.26
N GLU A 172 10.69 -0.08 -1.31
CA GLU A 172 9.97 -1.34 -1.23
C GLU A 172 10.81 -2.45 -1.88
N ALA A 173 11.03 -3.53 -1.13
CA ALA A 173 11.68 -4.74 -1.57
C ALA A 173 10.67 -5.90 -1.56
N SER A 174 10.34 -6.40 -2.74
CA SER A 174 9.50 -7.59 -2.89
C SER A 174 10.30 -8.85 -2.58
N GLY A 175 9.78 -9.70 -1.69
CA GLY A 175 10.42 -10.96 -1.27
C GLY A 175 10.52 -12.04 -2.36
N HIS A 176 10.41 -11.70 -3.64
CA HIS A 176 10.68 -12.64 -4.73
C HIS A 176 12.19 -12.83 -4.98
N CYS A 177 13.04 -11.99 -4.38
CA CYS A 177 14.49 -12.14 -4.41
C CYS A 177 14.97 -13.25 -3.44
N ALA A 178 15.70 -14.22 -4.01
CA ALA A 178 16.43 -15.30 -3.34
C ALA A 178 15.61 -16.42 -2.65
N VAL A 179 16.03 -17.67 -2.90
CA VAL A 179 15.42 -18.94 -2.45
C VAL A 179 15.22 -19.01 -0.92
N HIS A 180 16.01 -18.28 -0.15
CA HIS A 180 15.90 -18.22 1.32
C HIS A 180 14.91 -17.14 1.84
N TRP A 181 14.86 -15.96 1.20
CA TRP A 181 13.99 -14.83 1.60
C TRP A 181 12.59 -14.85 1.00
N ARG A 182 12.30 -15.77 0.06
CA ARG A 182 10.93 -16.08 -0.40
C ARG A 182 9.92 -16.34 0.72
N ARG A 183 10.41 -16.69 1.92
CA ARG A 183 9.60 -16.92 3.12
C ARG A 183 9.33 -15.67 3.95
N LEU A 184 9.86 -14.49 3.63
CA LEU A 184 9.76 -13.33 4.54
C LEU A 184 8.69 -12.30 4.13
N GLY A 185 8.28 -12.22 2.86
CA GLY A 185 7.23 -11.30 2.39
C GLY A 185 7.80 -10.04 1.72
N GLN A 186 6.96 -9.05 1.46
CA GLN A 186 7.36 -7.74 0.95
C GLN A 186 7.74 -6.84 2.13
N HIS A 187 8.88 -6.17 2.04
CA HIS A 187 9.35 -5.24 3.06
C HIS A 187 9.39 -3.83 2.47
N GLY A 188 8.75 -2.88 3.14
CA GLY A 188 8.82 -1.47 2.83
C GLY A 188 9.48 -0.72 3.98
N ILE A 189 10.40 0.19 3.68
CA ILE A 189 10.93 1.16 4.64
C ILE A 189 10.53 2.54 4.13
N TYR A 190 9.99 3.39 4.99
CA TYR A 190 9.61 4.73 4.62
C TYR A 190 10.06 5.75 5.66
N TYR A 191 10.39 6.94 5.18
CA TYR A 191 10.58 8.13 5.99
C TYR A 191 9.54 9.16 5.60
N ASP A 192 8.71 9.57 6.55
CA ASP A 192 7.62 10.51 6.37
C ASP A 192 7.85 11.78 7.17
N ILE A 193 7.79 12.92 6.50
CA ILE A 193 7.79 14.24 7.13
C ILE A 193 6.46 14.93 6.83
N ALA A 194 5.73 15.30 7.87
CA ALA A 194 4.38 15.83 7.77
C ALA A 194 4.19 17.02 8.71
N TRP A 195 3.92 18.19 8.13
CA TRP A 195 3.40 19.34 8.85
C TRP A 195 1.89 19.18 9.01
N ARG A 196 1.44 19.12 10.26
CA ARG A 196 0.04 18.94 10.63
C ARG A 196 -0.46 20.16 11.38
N ASN A 197 -1.71 20.52 11.16
CA ASN A 197 -2.36 21.63 11.83
C ASN A 197 -3.75 21.23 12.28
N ILE A 198 -4.02 21.32 13.59
CA ILE A 198 -5.37 21.22 14.14
C ILE A 198 -5.92 22.64 14.28
N TYR A 199 -7.01 22.94 13.57
CA TYR A 199 -7.54 24.29 13.46
C TYR A 199 -9.06 24.29 13.32
N GLN A 200 -9.67 25.49 13.40
CA GLN A 200 -11.13 25.66 13.41
C GLN A 200 -11.81 24.78 14.47
N LEU A 201 -11.49 25.05 15.75
CA LEU A 201 -12.16 24.39 16.85
C LEU A 201 -13.55 25.00 17.05
N THR A 202 -14.53 24.17 17.43
CA THR A 202 -15.84 24.67 17.87
C THR A 202 -15.77 25.15 19.33
N ASP A 203 -16.71 26.00 19.74
CA ASP A 203 -16.79 26.48 21.14
C ASP A 203 -17.03 25.36 22.16
N LYS A 204 -17.47 24.19 21.69
CA LYS A 204 -17.72 22.98 22.49
C LYS A 204 -16.55 22.00 22.48
N ALA A 205 -15.44 22.32 21.82
CA ALA A 205 -14.28 21.44 21.79
C ALA A 205 -13.78 21.17 23.22
N SER A 206 -13.53 19.92 23.53
CA SER A 206 -12.96 19.41 24.78
C SER A 206 -11.56 19.99 25.05
N LEU A 207 -11.12 19.91 26.31
CA LEU A 207 -9.83 20.45 26.73
C LEU A 207 -8.67 19.71 26.05
N ALA A 208 -8.75 18.38 25.87
CA ALA A 208 -7.75 17.62 25.11
C ALA A 208 -7.51 18.17 23.70
N ILE A 209 -8.57 18.55 22.99
CA ILE A 209 -8.48 19.06 21.61
C ILE A 209 -7.95 20.48 21.58
N ARG A 210 -8.38 21.33 22.52
CA ARG A 210 -7.83 22.68 22.68
C ARG A 210 -6.34 22.66 23.00
N ASN A 211 -5.89 21.73 23.83
CA ASN A 211 -4.48 21.59 24.19
C ASN A 211 -3.60 21.09 23.04
N ASP A 212 -4.16 20.32 22.11
CA ASP A 212 -3.44 19.81 20.92
C ASP A 212 -3.63 20.68 19.67
N ALA A 213 -4.35 21.80 19.79
CA ALA A 213 -4.55 22.74 18.70
C ALA A 213 -3.23 23.37 18.21
N GLY A 214 -3.18 23.68 16.91
CA GLY A 214 -2.04 24.34 16.27
C GLY A 214 -1.16 23.40 15.47
N HIS A 215 0.06 23.86 15.22
CA HIS A 215 1.00 23.24 14.30
C HIS A 215 1.88 22.19 14.96
N THR A 216 2.13 21.09 14.25
CA THR A 216 3.05 20.03 14.65
C THR A 216 3.80 19.49 13.45
N LEU A 217 5.10 19.29 13.60
CA LEU A 217 5.93 18.61 12.64
C LEU A 217 6.11 17.15 13.06
N ARG A 218 5.61 16.21 12.27
CA ARG A 218 5.86 14.78 12.45
C ARG A 218 6.98 14.36 11.52
N SER A 219 8.01 13.76 12.09
CA SER A 219 9.11 13.12 11.36
C SER A 219 9.20 11.68 11.84
N ALA A 220 8.93 10.73 10.94
CA ALA A 220 8.78 9.33 11.30
C ALA A 220 9.49 8.39 10.32
N LEU A 221 10.24 7.44 10.89
CA LEU A 221 10.79 6.30 10.17
C LEU A 221 9.90 5.09 10.43
N GLY A 222 9.44 4.44 9.37
CA GLY A 222 8.59 3.26 9.47
C GLY A 222 9.05 2.10 8.63
N HIS A 223 8.60 0.92 9.05
CA HIS A 223 8.82 -0.36 8.40
C HIS A 223 7.47 -1.06 8.23
N VAL A 224 7.20 -1.54 7.02
CA VAL A 224 6.01 -2.32 6.68
C VAL A 224 6.45 -3.68 6.20
N LEU A 225 5.87 -4.72 6.79
CA LEU A 225 5.96 -6.09 6.31
C LEU A 225 4.59 -6.51 5.78
N ILE A 226 4.53 -6.96 4.53
CA ILE A 226 3.32 -7.49 3.91
C ILE A 226 3.58 -8.91 3.43
N ARG A 227 2.78 -9.85 3.91
CA ARG A 227 2.76 -11.22 3.44
C ARG A 227 1.36 -11.58 3.00
N ASP A 228 1.15 -11.55 1.69
CA ASP A 228 -0.10 -11.97 1.06
C ASP A 228 0.06 -13.34 0.41
N ARG A 229 -0.74 -14.31 0.86
CA ARG A 229 -0.85 -15.66 0.33
C ARG A 229 -2.29 -15.98 -0.06
N ARG A 230 -3.14 -14.97 -0.18
CA ARG A 230 -4.52 -15.14 -0.62
C ARG A 230 -4.56 -15.52 -2.09
N ASN A 231 -5.57 -16.30 -2.46
CA ASN A 231 -5.76 -16.76 -3.83
C ASN A 231 -6.21 -15.66 -4.81
N SER A 232 -6.92 -14.65 -4.32
CA SER A 232 -7.37 -13.48 -5.08
C SER A 232 -7.26 -12.22 -4.23
N SER A 233 -6.97 -11.08 -4.85
CA SER A 233 -6.87 -9.79 -4.14
C SER A 233 -8.22 -9.17 -3.82
N GLU A 234 -9.23 -9.39 -4.68
CA GLU A 234 -10.54 -8.72 -4.61
C GLU A 234 -11.53 -9.50 -3.74
N LEU A 235 -11.73 -10.78 -4.08
CA LEU A 235 -12.63 -11.69 -3.37
C LEU A 235 -11.86 -12.97 -2.99
N PRO A 236 -10.94 -12.88 -2.01
CA PRO A 236 -10.22 -14.05 -1.54
C PRO A 236 -11.19 -15.09 -0.97
N THR A 237 -10.93 -16.37 -1.23
CA THR A 237 -11.68 -17.50 -0.65
C THR A 237 -10.80 -18.41 0.20
N ASP A 238 -9.49 -18.36 0.02
CA ASP A 238 -8.52 -19.17 0.73
C ASP A 238 -7.17 -18.44 0.88
N GLY A 239 -6.43 -18.81 1.92
CA GLY A 239 -5.12 -18.25 2.24
C GLY A 239 -5.18 -17.16 3.32
N TYR A 240 -4.09 -16.41 3.46
CA TYR A 240 -3.97 -15.41 4.53
C TYR A 240 -3.19 -14.17 4.08
N LEU A 241 -3.47 -13.06 4.78
CA LEU A 241 -2.74 -11.80 4.70
C LEU A 241 -2.24 -11.45 6.10
N LEU A 242 -0.96 -11.13 6.21
CA LEU A 242 -0.37 -10.52 7.40
C LEU A 242 0.29 -9.20 7.00
N ARG A 243 -0.09 -8.13 7.67
CA ARG A 243 0.53 -6.81 7.55
C ARG A 243 0.98 -6.35 8.92
N VAL A 244 2.26 -6.03 9.05
CA VAL A 244 2.83 -5.46 10.27
C VAL A 244 3.44 -4.12 9.90
N GLN A 245 3.05 -3.06 10.59
CA GLN A 245 3.57 -1.71 10.40
C GLN A 245 4.15 -1.22 11.72
N ASN A 246 5.45 -0.93 11.71
CA ASN A 246 6.16 -0.34 12.83
C ASN A 246 6.57 1.07 12.42
N GLU A 247 6.48 2.01 13.34
CA GLU A 247 6.83 3.40 13.10
C GLU A 247 7.43 4.01 14.35
N VAL A 248 8.52 4.76 14.18
CA VAL A 248 9.15 5.53 15.24
C VAL A 248 9.22 6.98 14.77
N ALA A 249 8.56 7.86 15.53
CA ALA A 249 8.58 9.30 15.32
C ALA A 249 9.57 9.96 16.29
N GLY A 250 10.29 10.99 15.83
CA GLY A 250 11.15 11.79 16.70
C GLY A 250 12.15 12.68 15.96
N PRO A 251 13.13 12.14 15.22
CA PRO A 251 14.27 12.93 14.74
C PRO A 251 13.87 14.15 13.89
N GLY A 252 14.05 15.34 14.45
CA GLY A 252 13.72 16.61 13.78
C GLY A 252 12.22 16.96 13.72
N GLY A 253 11.39 16.34 14.58
CA GLY A 253 9.96 16.67 14.72
C GLY A 253 9.55 17.02 16.16
N ASP A 254 8.30 17.44 16.31
CA ASP A 254 7.69 17.87 17.58
C ASP A 254 6.99 16.73 18.34
N VAL A 255 7.06 15.51 17.82
CA VAL A 255 6.37 14.33 18.36
C VAL A 255 7.30 13.14 18.45
N HIS A 256 7.33 12.51 19.63
CA HIS A 256 8.16 11.34 19.90
C HIS A 256 7.26 10.17 20.32
N TYR A 257 7.19 9.14 19.49
CA TYR A 257 6.45 7.91 19.81
C TYR A 257 6.96 6.71 19.04
N ALA A 258 6.66 5.51 19.57
CA ALA A 258 6.75 4.25 18.86
C ALA A 258 5.34 3.71 18.64
N LYS A 259 5.02 3.35 17.41
CA LYS A 259 3.72 2.82 16.99
C LYS A 259 3.91 1.48 16.30
N CYS A 260 3.09 0.50 16.68
CA CYS A 260 3.03 -0.79 16.03
C CYS A 260 1.57 -1.11 15.70
N GLU A 261 1.32 -1.56 14.49
CA GLU A 261 0.00 -1.96 14.01
C GLU A 261 0.10 -3.27 13.25
N VAL A 262 -0.80 -4.20 13.56
CA VAL A 262 -0.87 -5.54 12.99
C VAL A 262 -2.27 -5.74 12.43
N GLU A 263 -2.32 -6.09 11.14
CA GLU A 263 -3.53 -6.54 10.46
C GLU A 263 -3.33 -7.97 9.96
N GLY A 264 -4.25 -8.84 10.33
CA GLY A 264 -4.30 -10.24 9.94
C GLY A 264 -5.63 -10.56 9.27
N GLN A 265 -5.58 -11.34 8.21
CA GLN A 265 -6.76 -11.93 7.59
C GLN A 265 -6.46 -13.39 7.30
N TRP A 266 -7.31 -14.29 7.79
CA TRP A 266 -7.28 -15.70 7.45
C TRP A 266 -8.57 -16.04 6.73
N LEU A 267 -8.48 -16.69 5.58
CA LEU A 267 -9.63 -17.22 4.85
C LEU A 267 -9.50 -18.74 4.69
N GLN A 268 -10.63 -19.42 4.81
CA GLN A 268 -10.69 -20.87 4.63
C GLN A 268 -11.97 -21.23 3.87
N SER A 269 -11.79 -21.96 2.77
CA SER A 269 -12.90 -22.56 2.05
C SER A 269 -13.50 -23.71 2.85
N LEU A 270 -14.82 -23.67 3.05
CA LEU A 270 -15.60 -24.70 3.74
C LEU A 270 -16.28 -25.68 2.76
N GLY A 271 -16.06 -25.48 1.46
CA GLY A 271 -16.68 -26.27 0.38
C GLY A 271 -18.09 -25.78 0.00
N ARG A 272 -18.59 -26.27 -1.15
CA ARG A 272 -19.94 -25.91 -1.69
C ARG A 272 -20.17 -24.39 -1.82
N GLY A 273 -19.12 -23.61 -2.10
CA GLY A 273 -19.18 -22.15 -2.21
C GLY A 273 -19.12 -21.39 -0.88
N PHE A 274 -19.14 -22.07 0.27
CA PHE A 274 -18.99 -21.45 1.57
C PHE A 274 -17.52 -21.19 1.90
N HIS A 275 -17.23 -20.03 2.48
CA HIS A 275 -15.91 -19.71 3.02
C HIS A 275 -16.05 -18.83 4.25
N ALA A 276 -15.21 -19.09 5.24
CA ALA A 276 -15.13 -18.27 6.44
C ALA A 276 -13.87 -17.39 6.35
N SER A 277 -13.96 -16.19 6.92
CA SER A 277 -12.80 -15.33 7.13
C SER A 277 -12.75 -14.81 8.56
N LEU A 278 -11.57 -14.89 9.16
CA LEU A 278 -11.22 -14.22 10.41
C LEU A 278 -10.34 -13.02 10.07
N THR A 279 -10.79 -11.83 10.42
CA THR A 279 -10.03 -10.59 10.31
C THR A 279 -9.67 -10.09 11.71
N THR A 280 -8.41 -9.75 11.91
CA THR A 280 -7.89 -9.23 13.17
C THR A 280 -7.13 -7.95 12.90
N ARG A 281 -7.37 -6.90 13.69
CA ARG A 281 -6.57 -5.68 13.70
C ARG A 281 -6.19 -5.35 15.13
N GLY A 282 -4.99 -4.88 15.35
CA GLY A 282 -4.57 -4.41 16.65
C GLY A 282 -3.41 -3.46 16.51
N GLY A 283 -3.30 -2.54 17.44
CA GLY A 283 -2.20 -1.60 17.44
C GLY A 283 -1.98 -1.01 18.82
N PHE A 284 -0.74 -0.64 19.07
CA PHE A 284 -0.36 0.13 20.23
C PHE A 284 0.57 1.27 19.82
N ILE A 285 0.47 2.38 20.53
CA ILE A 285 1.33 3.54 20.38
C ILE A 285 1.78 3.96 21.78
N ALA A 286 3.08 4.09 21.96
CA ALA A 286 3.69 4.50 23.21
C ALA A 286 4.45 5.82 22.98
N PRO A 287 4.24 6.84 23.82
CA PRO A 287 5.08 8.02 23.76
C PRO A 287 6.53 7.65 24.10
N LEU A 288 7.47 8.36 23.49
CA LEU A 288 8.89 8.26 23.79
C LEU A 288 9.37 9.58 24.42
N ALA A 289 10.54 9.57 25.05
CA ALA A 289 11.19 10.77 25.59
C ALA A 289 10.35 11.60 26.60
N GLY A 290 9.35 10.99 27.24
CA GLY A 290 8.46 11.69 28.20
C GLY A 290 7.39 12.57 27.55
N ASP A 291 7.22 12.52 26.22
CA ASP A 291 6.20 13.28 25.52
C ASP A 291 4.77 12.80 25.82
N ARG A 292 3.79 13.69 25.62
CA ARG A 292 2.37 13.31 25.59
C ARG A 292 1.94 12.95 24.17
N LEU A 293 1.18 11.86 24.02
CA LEU A 293 0.54 11.54 22.75
C LEU A 293 -0.53 12.58 22.39
N ARG A 294 -0.38 13.20 21.22
CA ARG A 294 -1.34 14.14 20.66
C ARG A 294 -2.57 13.43 20.09
N VAL A 295 -3.73 14.11 20.06
CA VAL A 295 -4.99 13.54 19.55
C VAL A 295 -4.89 13.04 18.10
N ASN A 296 -4.11 13.70 17.24
CA ASN A 296 -3.90 13.29 15.84
C ASN A 296 -3.06 12.01 15.66
N ASP A 297 -2.29 11.60 16.66
CA ASP A 297 -1.47 10.38 16.63
C ASP A 297 -2.19 9.14 17.18
N ARG A 298 -3.30 9.35 17.92
CA ARG A 298 -4.07 8.29 18.56
C ARG A 298 -4.86 7.45 17.55
N PHE A 299 -5.13 6.21 17.93
CA PHE A 299 -6.00 5.32 17.16
C PHE A 299 -7.46 5.72 17.32
N THR A 300 -8.23 5.39 16.29
CA THR A 300 -9.68 5.58 16.26
C THR A 300 -10.33 4.30 15.74
N LEU A 301 -11.48 3.93 16.29
CA LEU A 301 -12.16 2.68 15.98
C LEU A 301 -13.65 2.92 15.71
N GLY A 302 -14.21 2.15 14.79
CA GLY A 302 -15.61 2.26 14.38
C GLY A 302 -15.75 2.63 12.90
N GLY A 303 -16.94 2.37 12.37
CA GLY A 303 -17.25 2.52 10.95
C GLY A 303 -17.15 1.20 10.19
N PRO A 304 -17.64 1.18 8.94
CA PRO A 304 -17.84 -0.04 8.15
C PRO A 304 -16.53 -0.75 7.75
N VAL A 305 -15.41 -0.03 7.67
CA VAL A 305 -14.09 -0.59 7.31
C VAL A 305 -13.37 -1.20 8.51
N SER A 306 -13.64 -0.75 9.73
CA SER A 306 -12.92 -1.20 10.93
C SER A 306 -13.77 -2.16 11.77
N LEU A 307 -14.92 -1.70 12.28
CA LEU A 307 -15.81 -2.45 13.16
C LEU A 307 -17.27 -2.19 12.75
N ARG A 308 -17.81 -3.04 11.88
CA ARG A 308 -19.19 -2.87 11.36
C ARG A 308 -20.20 -2.97 12.50
N GLY A 309 -21.23 -2.13 12.41
CA GLY A 309 -22.26 -1.98 13.44
C GLY A 309 -22.04 -0.76 14.36
N PHE A 310 -20.86 -0.13 14.29
CA PHE A 310 -20.55 1.09 15.04
C PHE A 310 -20.39 2.27 14.08
N LYS A 311 -20.82 3.46 14.52
CA LYS A 311 -20.58 4.72 13.81
C LYS A 311 -19.08 4.91 13.56
N THR A 312 -18.72 5.59 12.49
CA THR A 312 -17.32 5.95 12.22
C THR A 312 -16.78 6.81 13.38
N PHE A 313 -15.64 6.44 13.96
CA PHE A 313 -15.12 7.03 15.23
C PHE A 313 -16.08 6.85 16.43
N GLY A 314 -16.91 5.81 16.42
CA GLY A 314 -17.92 5.58 17.45
C GLY A 314 -17.40 4.90 18.72
N MET A 315 -16.28 4.18 18.63
CA MET A 315 -15.74 3.35 19.71
C MET A 315 -14.48 3.98 20.29
N GLY A 316 -14.45 4.17 21.62
CA GLY A 316 -13.25 4.57 22.35
C GLY A 316 -13.48 5.67 23.41
N PRO A 317 -12.39 6.14 24.03
CA PRO A 317 -12.41 7.20 25.03
C PRO A 317 -12.92 8.52 24.46
N ARG A 318 -13.82 9.14 25.21
CA ARG A 318 -14.37 10.46 24.91
C ARG A 318 -14.12 11.42 26.06
N GLU A 319 -13.95 12.67 25.71
CA GLU A 319 -13.92 13.79 26.65
C GLU A 319 -15.00 14.75 26.17
N ASP A 320 -15.96 15.05 27.05
CA ASP A 320 -17.22 15.67 26.66
C ASP A 320 -17.92 14.89 25.53
N ASP A 321 -18.25 15.55 24.41
CA ASP A 321 -18.83 14.93 23.23
C ASP A 321 -17.78 14.53 22.18
N ASP A 322 -16.50 14.84 22.42
CA ASP A 322 -15.42 14.63 21.46
C ASP A 322 -14.77 13.25 21.59
N MET A 323 -14.53 12.60 20.45
CA MET A 323 -13.73 11.39 20.34
C MET A 323 -12.24 11.74 20.38
N VAL A 324 -11.63 11.51 21.52
CA VAL A 324 -10.21 11.76 21.78
C VAL A 324 -9.33 10.62 21.25
N GLY A 325 -9.87 9.40 21.16
CA GLY A 325 -9.15 8.22 20.68
C GLY A 325 -8.26 7.57 21.74
N GLY A 326 -7.66 6.44 21.38
CA GLY A 326 -6.89 5.59 22.30
C GLY A 326 -5.48 5.29 21.82
N ASN A 327 -4.65 4.77 22.71
CA ASN A 327 -3.27 4.37 22.41
C ASN A 327 -3.10 2.86 22.26
N ILE A 328 -4.09 2.06 22.64
CA ILE A 328 -4.13 0.62 22.37
C ILE A 328 -5.51 0.22 21.87
N TYR A 329 -5.55 -0.62 20.86
CA TYR A 329 -6.80 -1.12 20.30
C TYR A 329 -6.65 -2.55 19.80
N TYR A 330 -7.77 -3.28 19.81
CA TYR A 330 -7.91 -4.51 19.06
C TYR A 330 -9.32 -4.60 18.45
N ALA A 331 -9.42 -5.23 17.29
CA ALA A 331 -10.67 -5.51 16.60
C ALA A 331 -10.59 -6.90 15.95
N LEU A 332 -11.69 -7.63 16.04
CA LEU A 332 -11.87 -8.98 15.54
C LEU A 332 -13.17 -9.01 14.74
N GLY A 333 -13.12 -9.62 13.55
CA GLY A 333 -14.27 -9.80 12.68
C GLY A 333 -14.30 -11.23 12.17
N LEU A 334 -15.33 -11.98 12.54
CA LEU A 334 -15.65 -13.27 11.96
C LEU A 334 -16.68 -13.05 10.87
N SER A 335 -16.42 -13.57 9.68
CA SER A 335 -17.32 -13.45 8.53
C SER A 335 -17.51 -14.81 7.87
N LEU A 336 -18.75 -15.13 7.54
CA LEU A 336 -19.15 -16.30 6.77
C LEU A 336 -19.76 -15.80 5.47
N PHE A 337 -19.18 -16.22 4.36
CA PHE A 337 -19.70 -15.95 3.03
C PHE A 337 -20.42 -17.19 2.52
N THR A 338 -21.63 -16.99 2.03
CA THR A 338 -22.52 -18.06 1.55
C THR A 338 -22.89 -17.83 0.09
N PRO A 339 -23.06 -18.89 -0.72
CA PRO A 339 -23.73 -18.74 -2.01
C PRO A 339 -25.17 -18.28 -1.78
N LEU A 340 -25.72 -17.51 -2.73
CA LEU A 340 -27.12 -17.10 -2.68
C LEU A 340 -28.03 -18.24 -3.16
N PRO A 341 -29.13 -18.54 -2.47
CA PRO A 341 -30.07 -19.55 -2.93
C PRO A 341 -30.66 -19.13 -4.28
N LYS A 342 -30.66 -20.04 -5.26
CA LYS A 342 -31.23 -19.85 -6.61
C LYS A 342 -30.51 -18.82 -7.51
N VAL A 343 -29.32 -18.35 -7.12
CA VAL A 343 -28.48 -17.49 -7.96
C VAL A 343 -27.13 -18.16 -8.15
N ASP A 344 -26.88 -18.67 -9.35
CA ASP A 344 -25.59 -19.26 -9.72
C ASP A 344 -24.63 -18.15 -10.19
N SER A 345 -24.02 -17.46 -9.22
CA SER A 345 -23.05 -16.41 -9.50
C SER A 345 -21.98 -16.35 -8.42
N ASP A 346 -20.71 -16.46 -8.84
CA ASP A 346 -19.55 -16.28 -7.96
C ASP A 346 -19.35 -14.83 -7.50
N ARG A 347 -20.04 -13.86 -8.14
CA ARG A 347 -19.89 -12.43 -7.87
C ARG A 347 -20.77 -11.94 -6.72
N PHE A 348 -21.89 -12.62 -6.47
CA PHE A 348 -22.84 -12.24 -5.41
C PHE A 348 -22.85 -13.30 -4.32
N LYS A 349 -22.52 -12.88 -3.10
CA LYS A 349 -22.42 -13.76 -1.94
C LYS A 349 -23.23 -13.18 -0.80
N GLY A 350 -23.94 -14.04 -0.07
CA GLY A 350 -24.44 -13.69 1.25
C GLY A 350 -23.27 -13.50 2.19
N HIS A 351 -23.37 -12.54 3.11
CA HIS A 351 -22.33 -12.23 4.08
C HIS A 351 -22.95 -12.11 5.47
N LEU A 352 -22.63 -13.06 6.34
CA LEU A 352 -22.94 -13.02 7.76
C LEU A 352 -21.67 -12.65 8.52
N PHE A 353 -21.75 -11.75 9.50
CA PHE A 353 -20.57 -11.33 10.25
C PHE A 353 -20.88 -11.11 11.74
N VAL A 354 -19.84 -11.28 12.55
CA VAL A 354 -19.81 -10.94 13.97
C VAL A 354 -18.52 -10.18 14.22
N ASN A 355 -18.62 -9.00 14.83
CA ASN A 355 -17.45 -8.17 15.14
C ASN A 355 -17.36 -7.90 16.64
N ALA A 356 -16.14 -7.83 17.15
CA ALA A 356 -15.82 -7.44 18.51
C ALA A 356 -14.58 -6.55 18.51
N GLY A 357 -14.46 -5.62 19.44
CA GLY A 357 -13.27 -4.79 19.52
C GLY A 357 -13.30 -3.85 20.71
N THR A 358 -12.15 -3.30 21.04
CA THR A 358 -12.01 -2.26 22.07
C THR A 358 -10.94 -1.26 21.67
N LEU A 359 -11.09 -0.04 22.16
CA LEU A 359 -10.12 1.03 22.05
C LEU A 359 -9.98 1.64 23.45
N ARG A 360 -8.76 1.70 23.97
CA ARG A 360 -8.47 2.28 25.29
C ARG A 360 -7.35 3.30 25.22
N LEU A 361 -7.42 4.27 26.13
CA LEU A 361 -6.33 5.17 26.46
C LEU A 361 -5.74 4.67 27.78
N VAL A 362 -4.54 4.10 27.70
CA VAL A 362 -3.77 3.65 28.85
C VAL A 362 -2.71 4.70 29.11
N GLU A 363 -2.86 5.44 30.19
CA GLU A 363 -1.79 6.32 30.64
C GLU A 363 -0.62 5.46 31.13
N PRO A 364 0.63 5.78 30.76
CA PRO A 364 1.77 5.10 31.36
C PRO A 364 1.66 5.32 32.87
N GLY A 365 1.49 4.22 33.61
CA GLY A 365 1.27 4.29 35.05
C GLY A 365 2.34 5.14 35.70
N ASN A 366 1.92 6.17 36.43
CA ASN A 366 2.79 6.81 37.40
C ASN A 366 3.26 5.71 38.35
N GLY A 367 4.50 5.26 38.18
CA GLY A 367 5.17 4.43 39.17
C GLY A 367 5.30 5.24 40.46
N ARG A 368 4.29 5.14 41.32
CA ARG A 368 4.34 5.44 42.75
C ARG A 368 3.47 4.46 43.50
#